data_AF-A0ABD3V500-F1
#
_entry.id   AF-A0ABD3V500-F1
#
_cell.length_a   1.000
_cell.length_b   1.000
_cell.length_c   1.000
_cell.angle_alpha   90.00
_cell.angle_beta   90.00
_cell.angle_gamma   90.00
#
_symmetry.space_group_name_H-M   'P 1'
#
loop_
_entity.id
_entity.type
_entity.pdbx_description
1 polymer ?
#
loop_
_entity_poly.entity_id
_entity_poly.type
_entity_poly.pdbx_seq_one_letter_code
_entity_poly.pdbx_strand_id
1 'polypeptide(L)'
;MADILDIDTLLRFYFRLNVSQKYKNKTDLIQVAAFLQKQMEKSGWLHGYRWMYTKCCIEGLVVDGESVRVLLQIIDPDGVELRKSRRLRRRIYFNHGPNYTWHIDSNDKLKSFGIFINGCLDGFSRHIIWLQASGGGKARSIAY
;
A
#
# COMPACT_ATOMS: atom_id res chain seq x y z
N MET A 1 -11.17 -7.95 -18.57
CA MET A 1 -10.87 -9.22 -17.88
C MET A 1 -9.45 -9.56 -18.26
N ALA A 2 -8.50 -9.35 -17.36
CA ALA A 2 -7.13 -9.78 -17.59
C ALA A 2 -7.09 -11.29 -17.36
N ASP A 3 -6.69 -12.04 -18.38
CA ASP A 3 -6.55 -13.47 -18.30
C ASP A 3 -5.69 -13.83 -17.09
N ILE A 4 -6.24 -14.66 -16.21
CA ILE A 4 -5.52 -15.28 -15.11
C ILE A 4 -4.44 -16.13 -15.77
N LEU A 5 -3.22 -15.59 -15.88
CA LEU A 5 -2.08 -16.35 -16.31
C LEU A 5 -1.99 -17.58 -15.40
N ASP A 6 -2.08 -18.75 -16.03
CA ASP A 6 -1.95 -20.03 -15.35
C ASP A 6 -0.60 -20.09 -14.61
N ILE A 7 -0.59 -20.74 -13.45
CA ILE A 7 0.54 -20.80 -12.52
C ILE A 7 1.80 -21.31 -13.22
N ASP A 8 1.66 -22.27 -14.13
CA ASP A 8 2.77 -22.79 -14.94
C ASP A 8 3.38 -21.75 -15.87
N THR A 9 2.55 -20.84 -16.39
CA THR A 9 2.99 -19.73 -17.25
C THR A 9 3.78 -18.71 -16.44
N LEU A 10 3.33 -18.41 -15.21
CA LEU A 10 4.03 -17.52 -14.27
C LEU A 10 5.42 -18.04 -13.94
N LEU A 11 5.54 -19.34 -13.66
CA LEU A 11 6.83 -19.97 -13.35
C LEU A 11 7.79 -19.93 -14.54
N ARG A 12 7.31 -20.20 -15.76
CA ARG A 12 8.13 -20.13 -16.98
C ARG A 12 8.75 -18.74 -17.19
N PHE A 13 7.97 -17.68 -16.97
CA PHE A 13 8.49 -16.30 -17.05
C PHE A 13 9.47 -15.98 -15.92
N TYR A 14 9.20 -16.44 -14.70
CA TYR A 14 10.09 -16.24 -13.56
C TYR A 14 11.48 -16.87 -13.79
N PHE A 15 11.53 -18.13 -14.21
CA PHE A 15 12.81 -18.81 -14.48
C PHE A 15 13.59 -18.16 -15.62
N ARG A 16 12.90 -17.62 -16.63
CA ARG A 16 13.52 -16.87 -17.73
C ARG A 16 14.22 -15.59 -17.26
N LEU A 17 13.78 -15.00 -16.16
CA LEU A 17 14.36 -13.77 -15.58
C LEU A 17 15.59 -14.03 -14.69
N ASN A 18 16.00 -15.29 -14.52
CA ASN A 18 17.25 -15.71 -13.88
C ASN A 18 17.48 -15.14 -12.46
N VAL A 19 16.40 -14.99 -11.69
CA VAL A 19 16.44 -14.46 -10.32
C VAL A 19 17.05 -15.52 -9.40
N SER A 20 18.26 -15.26 -8.92
CA SER A 20 19.00 -16.16 -8.03
C SER A 20 18.53 -16.04 -6.58
N GLN A 21 18.27 -17.17 -5.94
CA GLN A 21 17.66 -17.23 -4.60
C GLN A 21 18.71 -17.21 -3.48
N LYS A 22 18.61 -16.27 -2.54
CA LYS A 22 19.59 -16.06 -1.46
C LYS A 22 19.29 -16.76 -0.12
N TYR A 23 18.11 -17.35 0.07
CA TYR A 23 17.67 -17.89 1.37
C TYR A 23 17.63 -19.41 1.38
N LYS A 24 18.11 -20.04 2.47
CA LYS A 24 17.90 -21.48 2.75
C LYS A 24 16.48 -21.65 3.32
N ASN A 25 15.69 -22.60 2.80
CA ASN A 25 14.28 -22.90 3.16
C ASN A 25 13.25 -21.89 2.64
N LYS A 26 13.21 -21.65 1.33
CA LYS A 26 12.18 -20.81 0.72
C LYS A 26 10.83 -21.51 0.64
N THR A 27 9.78 -20.71 0.80
CA THR A 27 8.42 -21.11 0.42
C THR A 27 8.35 -21.26 -1.10
N ASP A 28 7.59 -22.25 -1.56
CA ASP A 28 7.42 -22.50 -2.99
C ASP A 28 6.83 -21.27 -3.70
N LEU A 29 7.35 -20.97 -4.90
CA LEU A 29 6.96 -19.79 -5.65
C LEU A 29 5.49 -19.85 -6.08
N ILE A 30 4.95 -21.04 -6.27
CA ILE A 30 3.52 -21.24 -6.54
C ILE A 30 2.69 -20.74 -5.37
N GLN A 31 3.06 -21.14 -4.15
CA GLN A 31 2.35 -20.73 -2.94
C GLN A 31 2.45 -19.21 -2.74
N VAL A 32 3.61 -18.61 -3.02
CA VAL A 32 3.77 -17.15 -2.98
C VAL A 32 2.89 -16.49 -4.05
N ALA A 33 2.92 -16.95 -5.30
CA ALA A 33 2.12 -16.39 -6.39
C ALA A 33 0.61 -16.48 -6.10
N ALA A 34 0.14 -17.61 -5.58
CA ALA A 34 -1.25 -17.80 -5.16
C ALA A 34 -1.63 -16.83 -4.03
N PHE A 35 -0.75 -16.63 -3.04
CA PHE A 35 -0.96 -15.62 -2.00
C PHE A 35 -1.05 -14.21 -2.60
N LEU A 36 -0.16 -13.85 -3.52
CA LEU A 36 -0.17 -12.55 -4.19
C LEU A 36 -1.47 -12.31 -4.97
N GLN A 37 -1.91 -13.30 -5.76
CA GLN A 37 -3.19 -13.23 -6.49
C GLN A 37 -4.37 -13.05 -5.54
N LYS A 38 -4.43 -13.80 -4.44
CA LYS A 38 -5.47 -13.63 -3.40
C LYS A 38 -5.44 -12.23 -2.78
N GLN A 39 -4.26 -11.63 -2.62
CA GLN A 39 -4.18 -10.24 -2.16
C GLN A 39 -4.72 -9.26 -3.21
N MET A 40 -4.50 -9.51 -4.51
CA MET A 40 -4.97 -8.65 -5.61
C MET A 40 -6.49 -8.51 -5.64
N GLU A 41 -7.23 -9.58 -5.31
CA GLU A 41 -8.71 -9.58 -5.23
C GLU A 41 -9.26 -8.58 -4.20
N LYS A 42 -8.44 -8.16 -3.23
CA LYS A 42 -8.81 -7.21 -2.17
C LYS A 42 -8.22 -5.82 -2.45
N SER A 43 -7.41 -5.33 -1.51
CA SER A 43 -6.69 -4.06 -1.61
C SER A 43 -5.26 -4.25 -2.14
N GLY A 44 -4.85 -5.46 -2.51
CA GLY A 44 -3.50 -5.79 -2.94
C GLY A 44 -2.99 -4.96 -4.12
N TRP A 45 -3.85 -4.64 -5.09
CA TRP A 45 -3.52 -3.86 -6.28
C TRP A 45 -2.97 -2.46 -5.97
N LEU A 46 -3.27 -1.92 -4.78
CA LEU A 46 -2.78 -0.62 -4.30
C LEU A 46 -1.35 -0.68 -3.75
N HIS A 47 -0.90 -1.88 -3.39
CA HIS A 47 0.35 -2.08 -2.67
C HIS A 47 1.49 -2.33 -3.66
N GLY A 48 2.60 -1.60 -3.47
CA GLY A 48 3.84 -1.90 -4.18
C GLY A 48 4.54 -3.14 -3.63
N TYR A 49 5.55 -3.62 -4.36
CA TYR A 49 6.26 -4.87 -4.03
C TYR A 49 6.86 -4.90 -2.61
N ARG A 50 7.33 -3.76 -2.07
CA ARG A 50 7.87 -3.70 -0.70
C ARG A 50 6.79 -4.01 0.35
N TRP A 51 5.61 -3.42 0.18
CA TRP A 51 4.50 -3.64 1.10
C TRP A 51 3.95 -5.06 0.96
N MET A 52 3.92 -5.56 -0.28
CA MET A 52 3.53 -6.93 -0.54
C MET A 52 4.52 -7.95 0.04
N TYR A 53 5.82 -7.67 -0.04
CA TYR A 53 6.86 -8.45 0.63
C TYR A 53 6.64 -8.48 2.14
N THR A 54 6.34 -7.34 2.77
CA THR A 54 5.99 -7.30 4.19
C THR A 54 4.78 -8.17 4.50
N LYS A 55 3.75 -8.17 3.66
CA LYS A 55 2.59 -9.06 3.82
C LYS A 55 2.98 -10.54 3.74
N CYS A 56 3.85 -10.91 2.80
CA CYS A 56 4.38 -12.27 2.72
C CYS A 56 5.08 -12.66 4.03
N CYS A 57 5.93 -11.79 4.58
CA CYS A 57 6.60 -12.06 5.85
C CYS A 57 5.63 -12.16 7.04
N ILE A 58 4.59 -11.33 7.09
CA ILE A 58 3.54 -11.39 8.14
C ILE A 58 2.78 -12.72 8.07
N GLU A 59 2.53 -13.22 6.86
CA GLU A 59 1.92 -14.54 6.64
C GLU A 59 2.89 -15.71 6.87
N GLY A 60 4.14 -15.43 7.28
CA GLY A 60 5.16 -16.45 7.51
C GLY A 60 5.79 -17.04 6.25
N LEU A 61 5.57 -16.42 5.07
CA LEU A 61 6.20 -16.85 3.82
C LEU A 61 7.67 -16.40 3.78
N VAL A 62 8.56 -17.34 3.46
CA VAL A 62 9.99 -17.09 3.29
C VAL A 62 10.25 -16.87 1.80
N VAL A 63 10.36 -15.61 1.39
CA VAL A 63 10.61 -15.18 0.01
C VAL A 63 11.56 -14.00 0.01
N ASP A 64 12.27 -13.74 -1.09
CA ASP A 64 13.05 -12.51 -1.26
C ASP A 64 12.21 -11.41 -1.93
N GLY A 65 12.55 -10.15 -1.65
CA GLY A 65 11.83 -9.01 -2.20
C GLY A 65 11.90 -8.92 -3.73
N GLU A 66 12.95 -9.45 -4.36
CA GLU A 66 13.09 -9.43 -5.82
C GLU A 66 12.14 -10.44 -6.48
N SER A 67 11.96 -11.62 -5.89
CA SER A 67 10.94 -12.57 -6.34
C SER A 67 9.54 -12.00 -6.23
N VAL A 68 9.22 -11.32 -5.13
CA VAL A 68 7.91 -10.64 -4.99
C VAL A 68 7.75 -9.55 -6.04
N ARG A 69 8.81 -8.78 -6.33
CA ARG A 69 8.81 -7.74 -7.37
C ARG A 69 8.54 -8.33 -8.76
N VAL A 70 9.22 -9.42 -9.10
CA VAL A 70 9.06 -10.09 -10.40
C VAL A 70 7.69 -10.73 -10.51
N LEU A 71 7.23 -11.46 -9.49
CA LEU A 71 5.89 -12.05 -9.49
C LEU A 71 4.80 -10.99 -9.64
N LEU A 72 4.90 -9.86 -8.92
CA LEU A 72 3.97 -8.74 -9.09
C LEU A 72 4.01 -8.12 -10.49
N GLN A 73 5.18 -8.04 -11.13
CA GLN A 73 5.29 -7.54 -12.51
C GLN A 73 4.60 -8.46 -13.51
N ILE A 74 4.50 -9.76 -13.23
CA ILE A 74 3.78 -10.71 -14.09
C ILE A 74 2.29 -10.75 -13.76
N ILE A 75 1.91 -10.67 -12.47
CA ILE A 75 0.51 -10.71 -12.01
C ILE A 75 -0.24 -9.40 -12.31
N ASP A 76 0.40 -8.25 -12.14
CA ASP A 76 -0.20 -6.92 -12.29
C ASP A 76 0.76 -5.97 -13.04
N PRO A 77 1.06 -6.24 -14.33
CA PRO A 77 1.99 -5.44 -15.12
C PRO A 77 1.54 -3.98 -15.23
N ASP A 78 0.24 -3.76 -15.45
CA ASP A 78 -0.35 -2.42 -15.58
C ASP A 78 -0.27 -1.64 -14.27
N GLY A 79 -0.60 -2.26 -13.12
CA GLY A 79 -0.48 -1.60 -11.83
C GLY A 79 0.97 -1.31 -11.45
N VAL A 80 1.92 -2.16 -11.86
CA VAL A 80 3.36 -1.85 -11.72
C VAL A 80 3.76 -0.64 -12.57
N GLU A 81 3.34 -0.57 -13.83
CA GLU A 81 3.66 0.55 -14.71
C GLU A 81 3.01 1.86 -14.21
N LEU A 82 1.75 1.79 -13.78
CA LEU A 82 1.06 2.93 -13.17
C LEU A 82 1.81 3.46 -11.94
N ARG A 83 2.36 2.59 -11.09
CA ARG A 83 3.18 3.02 -9.93
C ARG A 83 4.52 3.60 -10.37
N LYS A 84 5.16 3.03 -11.40
CA LYS A 84 6.42 3.55 -11.97
C LYS A 84 6.26 4.93 -12.58
N SER A 85 5.09 5.27 -13.11
CA SER A 85 4.81 6.61 -13.66
C SER A 85 4.94 7.75 -12.64
N ARG A 86 5.00 7.44 -11.34
CA ARG A 86 5.04 8.40 -10.22
C ARG A 86 3.92 9.45 -10.27
N ARG A 87 2.83 9.16 -10.97
CA ARG A 87 1.67 10.04 -11.06
C ARG A 87 0.75 9.82 -9.85
N LEU A 88 0.40 10.92 -9.19
CA LEU A 88 -0.57 10.88 -8.10
C LEU A 88 -1.96 10.47 -8.65
N ARG A 89 -2.40 9.24 -8.37
CA ARG A 89 -3.80 8.84 -8.57
C ARG A 89 -4.62 9.34 -7.38
N ARG A 90 -5.40 10.40 -7.60
CA ARG A 90 -6.42 10.81 -6.65
C ARG A 90 -7.61 9.88 -6.78
N ARG A 91 -8.00 9.22 -5.69
CA ARG A 91 -9.30 8.55 -5.63
C ARG A 91 -10.39 9.62 -5.60
N ILE A 92 -11.41 9.43 -6.42
CA ILE A 92 -12.61 10.25 -6.36
C ILE A 92 -13.42 9.69 -5.18
N TYR A 93 -13.41 10.41 -4.07
CA TYR A 93 -14.25 10.09 -2.92
C TYR A 93 -15.55 10.86 -3.07
N PHE A 94 -16.65 10.12 -3.15
CA PHE A 94 -18.00 10.68 -3.11
C PHE A 94 -18.55 10.50 -1.70
N ASN A 95 -19.00 11.59 -1.08
CA ASN A 95 -19.68 11.59 0.21
C ASN A 95 -21.14 11.97 -0.02
N HIS A 96 -22.06 11.39 0.75
CA HIS A 96 -23.51 11.56 0.51
C HIS A 96 -24.05 12.94 0.90
N GLY A 97 -23.26 13.77 1.58
CA GLY A 97 -23.62 15.13 1.97
C GLY A 97 -22.68 15.68 3.04
N PRO A 98 -22.87 16.95 3.46
CA PRO A 98 -22.11 17.54 4.56
C PRO A 98 -22.24 16.70 5.84
N ASN A 99 -21.19 16.63 6.65
CA ASN A 99 -21.12 15.86 7.90
C ASN A 99 -21.29 14.34 7.74
N TYR A 100 -21.21 13.79 6.53
CA TYR A 100 -21.28 12.34 6.31
C TYR A 100 -19.96 11.64 6.69
N THR A 101 -18.81 12.29 6.49
CA THR A 101 -17.49 11.74 6.80
C THR A 101 -16.55 12.88 7.13
N TRP A 102 -15.78 12.72 8.21
CA TRP A 102 -14.80 13.70 8.66
C TRP A 102 -13.39 13.17 8.43
N HIS A 103 -12.53 13.97 7.82
CA HIS A 103 -11.13 13.66 7.61
C HIS A 103 -10.30 14.40 8.66
N ILE A 104 -9.72 13.65 9.60
CA ILE A 104 -8.86 14.17 10.65
C ILE A 104 -7.41 13.86 10.28
N ASP A 105 -6.54 14.87 10.33
CA ASP A 105 -5.11 14.72 10.06
C ASP A 105 -4.27 15.61 10.98
N SER A 106 -3.05 15.14 11.26
CA SER A 106 -2.07 15.83 12.11
C SER A 106 -0.82 16.15 11.29
N ASN A 107 -0.40 17.41 11.34
CA ASN A 107 0.81 17.88 10.69
C ASN A 107 1.93 18.10 11.71
N ASP A 108 2.89 17.18 11.67
CA ASP A 108 4.04 17.12 12.56
C ASP A 108 5.29 17.86 12.02
N LYS A 109 5.21 18.58 10.89
CA LYS A 109 6.38 19.28 10.33
C LYS A 109 7.00 20.31 11.28
N LEU A 110 6.19 20.89 12.17
CA LEU A 110 6.62 21.88 13.15
C LEU A 110 6.89 21.28 14.54
N LYS A 111 6.89 19.95 14.65
CA LYS A 111 7.14 19.22 15.90
C LYS A 111 8.49 19.57 16.51
N SER A 112 9.51 19.82 15.69
CA SER A 112 10.84 20.26 16.15
C SER A 112 10.82 21.61 16.87
N PHE A 113 9.83 22.45 16.59
CA PHE A 113 9.60 23.74 17.27
C PHE A 113 8.59 23.61 18.42
N GLY A 114 8.19 22.39 18.79
CA GLY A 114 7.19 22.13 19.82
C GLY A 114 5.76 22.49 19.43
N ILE A 115 5.49 22.66 18.12
CA ILE A 115 4.17 22.99 17.57
C ILE A 115 3.59 21.76 16.87
N PHE A 116 2.40 21.35 17.29
CA PHE A 116 1.64 20.27 16.65
C PHE A 116 0.35 20.84 16.09
N ILE A 117 0.12 20.67 14.80
CA ILE A 117 -1.10 21.14 14.13
C ILE A 117 -2.01 19.96 13.89
N ASN A 118 -3.24 20.02 14.39
CA ASN A 118 -4.27 19.05 14.11
C ASN A 118 -5.41 19.76 13.38
N GLY A 119 -6.07 19.10 12.43
CA GLY A 119 -7.22 19.66 11.75
C GLY A 119 -8.22 18.60 11.32
N CYS A 120 -9.46 19.05 11.11
CA CYS A 120 -10.53 18.22 10.58
C CYS A 120 -11.23 18.93 9.43
N LEU A 121 -11.48 18.17 8.36
CA LEU A 121 -12.19 18.61 7.16
C LEU A 121 -13.47 17.80 6.99
N ASP A 122 -14.54 18.45 6.56
CA ASP A 122 -15.73 17.77 6.06
C ASP A 122 -15.42 17.11 4.71
N GLY A 123 -15.68 15.81 4.60
CA GLY A 123 -15.34 15.02 3.41
C GLY A 123 -16.14 15.39 2.16
N PHE A 124 -17.35 15.93 2.33
CA PHE A 124 -18.20 16.34 1.22
C PHE A 124 -17.83 17.74 0.72
N SER A 125 -17.98 18.75 1.58
CA SER A 125 -17.84 20.16 1.22
C SER A 125 -16.39 20.65 1.28
N ARG A 126 -15.47 19.89 1.87
CA ARG A 126 -14.07 20.28 2.13
C ARG A 126 -13.90 21.49 3.03
N HIS A 127 -14.95 21.89 3.77
CA HIS A 127 -14.84 22.92 4.79
C HIS A 127 -14.00 22.44 5.98
N ILE A 128 -13.21 23.36 6.53
CA ILE A 128 -12.48 23.16 7.79
C ILE A 128 -13.50 23.19 8.92
N ILE A 129 -13.66 22.06 9.60
CA ILE A 129 -14.51 21.94 10.79
C ILE A 129 -13.77 22.56 11.99
N TRP A 130 -12.49 22.24 12.13
CA TRP A 130 -11.60 22.88 13.08
C TRP A 130 -10.13 22.72 12.66
N LEU A 131 -9.29 23.63 13.14
CA LEU A 131 -7.84 23.61 12.98
C LEU A 131 -7.22 24.16 14.27
N GLN A 132 -6.38 23.37 14.93
CA GLN A 132 -5.79 23.72 16.20
C GLN A 132 -4.27 23.51 16.16
N ALA A 133 -3.54 24.55 16.57
CA ALA A 133 -2.13 24.43 16.90
C ALA A 133 -1.99 24.28 18.41
N SER A 134 -1.25 23.26 18.85
CA SER A 134 -0.90 23.04 20.25
C SER A 134 0.60 23.24 20.45
N GLY A 135 0.97 23.90 21.56
CA GLY A 135 2.35 24.13 21.96
C GLY A 135 2.69 23.37 23.24
N GLY A 136 3.87 22.75 23.28
CA GLY A 136 4.42 22.13 24.49
C GLY A 136 4.92 20.70 24.26
N GLY A 137 6.04 20.34 24.90
CA GLY A 137 6.79 19.09 24.72
C GLY A 137 6.08 17.78 25.09
N LYS A 138 4.74 17.77 25.14
CA LYS A 138 3.91 16.58 25.16
C LYS A 138 2.80 16.80 24.16
N ALA A 139 2.78 15.99 23.09
CA ALA A 139 1.63 15.90 22.22
C ALA A 139 0.41 15.61 23.11
N ARG A 140 -0.47 16.59 23.30
CA ARG A 140 -1.79 16.30 23.84
C ARG A 140 -2.48 15.52 22.75
N SER A 141 -2.52 14.20 22.89
CA SER A 141 -3.41 13.36 22.11
C SER A 141 -4.81 13.90 22.31
N ILE A 142 -5.37 14.53 21.28
CA ILE A 142 -6.80 14.80 21.21
C ILE A 142 -7.42 13.42 21.04
N ALA A 143 -7.88 12.84 22.15
CA ALA A 143 -8.72 11.66 22.11
C ALA A 143 -10.07 12.11 21.54
N TYR A 144 -10.47 11.49 20.42
CA TYR A 144 -11.84 11.55 19.91
C TYR A 144 -12.64 10.40 20.52
#